data_AF-A0A1Y1JWX8-F1
#
_entry.id   AF-A0A1Y1JWX8-F1
#
_cell.length_a   1.000
_cell.length_b   1.000
_cell.length_c   1.000
_cell.angle_alpha   90.00
_cell.angle_beta   90.00
_cell.angle_gamma   90.00
#
_symmetry.space_group_name_H-M   'P 1'
#
loop_
_entity.id
_entity.type
_entity.pdbx_description
1 polymer ?
#
loop_
_entity_poly.entity_id
_entity_poly.type
_entity_poly.pdbx_seq_one_letter_code
_entity_poly.pdbx_strand_id
1 'polypeptide(L)'
;MTSALGWRSPQQKYVDKPLEEASQSPPPSSYASDANPGIFAAALSELQELESEPFCHRIAARLLVNNCQLLDGRNDATVMTNTGRAARDFVDFFAASLAICDLERANFAIPATCHKFREPVLANLPAPSKPELHVITREIDDCLEGLARSDSAWSTWVSYRHKALGFCEAARADGEK
;
A
#
# COMPACT_ATOMS: atom_id res chain seq x y z
N MET A 1 -55.08 9.37 -24.73
CA MET A 1 -53.71 9.26 -24.19
C MET A 1 -52.89 8.59 -25.28
N THR A 2 -51.94 9.17 -26.02
CA THR A 2 -51.22 10.45 -26.04
C THR A 2 -50.77 10.68 -27.49
N SER A 3 -50.89 11.90 -27.96
CA SER A 3 -50.71 12.32 -29.36
C SER A 3 -49.25 12.30 -29.82
N ALA A 4 -49.02 11.86 -31.05
CA ALA A 4 -47.82 12.17 -31.83
C ALA A 4 -47.97 13.57 -32.43
N LEU A 5 -47.05 14.48 -32.13
CA LEU A 5 -46.99 15.80 -32.74
C LEU A 5 -45.55 16.12 -33.16
N GLY A 6 -45.43 16.44 -34.44
CA GLY A 6 -44.18 16.57 -35.18
C GLY A 6 -43.31 17.75 -34.77
N TRP A 7 -42.02 17.59 -35.02
CA TRP A 7 -41.00 18.60 -34.86
C TRP A 7 -41.08 19.62 -36.00
N ARG A 8 -41.26 20.89 -35.63
CA ARG A 8 -41.15 22.05 -36.51
C ARG A 8 -40.05 22.95 -35.93
N SER A 9 -38.91 23.02 -36.61
CA SER A 9 -37.83 23.96 -36.31
C SER A 9 -38.22 25.38 -36.74
N PRO A 10 -37.67 26.39 -36.07
CA PRO A 10 -37.21 27.58 -36.78
C PRO A 10 -35.71 27.83 -36.53
N GLN A 11 -35.03 28.24 -37.60
CA GLN A 11 -33.65 28.72 -37.61
C GLN A 11 -33.47 29.96 -36.72
N GLN A 12 -32.34 30.03 -36.00
CA GLN A 12 -31.81 31.31 -35.54
C GLN A 12 -30.27 31.33 -35.62
N LYS A 13 -29.80 31.82 -36.77
CA LYS A 13 -28.59 32.63 -37.08
C LYS A 13 -27.38 32.52 -36.14
N TYR A 14 -26.28 32.01 -36.70
CA TYR A 14 -24.89 32.23 -36.27
C TYR A 14 -24.51 33.71 -36.36
N VAL A 15 -23.81 34.20 -35.33
CA VAL A 15 -22.99 35.41 -35.37
C VAL A 15 -21.65 35.05 -34.72
N ASP A 16 -20.60 35.02 -35.54
CA ASP A 16 -19.20 34.89 -35.13
C ASP A 16 -18.72 36.14 -34.38
N LYS A 17 -17.92 35.97 -33.32
CA LYS A 17 -17.04 37.02 -32.81
C LYS A 17 -15.76 36.42 -32.18
N PRO A 18 -14.57 37.06 -32.35
CA PRO A 18 -13.27 36.38 -32.30
C PRO A 18 -12.63 36.26 -30.91
N LEU A 19 -11.62 35.39 -30.89
CA LEU A 19 -10.57 35.11 -29.91
C LEU A 19 -10.00 36.38 -29.21
N GLU A 20 -9.99 36.38 -27.87
CA GLU A 20 -9.10 37.21 -27.05
C GLU A 20 -8.51 36.42 -25.87
N GLU A 21 -7.30 36.81 -25.52
CA GLU A 21 -6.27 36.15 -24.72
C GLU A 21 -6.47 36.14 -23.20
N ALA A 22 -5.73 35.22 -22.58
CA ALA A 22 -5.07 35.28 -21.27
C ALA A 22 -5.92 35.32 -19.99
N SER A 23 -5.87 34.21 -19.26
CA SER A 23 -5.79 34.23 -17.80
C SER A 23 -4.91 33.10 -17.30
N GLN A 24 -3.65 33.46 -17.00
CA GLN A 24 -2.68 32.64 -16.30
C GLN A 24 -3.24 32.28 -14.92
N SER A 25 -3.48 30.99 -14.70
CA SER A 25 -3.72 30.45 -13.36
C SER A 25 -2.37 29.98 -12.79
N PRO A 26 -1.93 30.43 -11.61
CA PRO A 26 -0.76 29.84 -10.96
C PRO A 26 -1.09 28.40 -10.55
N PRO A 27 -0.13 27.45 -10.63
CA PRO A 27 -0.36 26.11 -10.12
C PRO A 27 -0.49 26.16 -8.59
N PRO A 28 -1.47 25.47 -7.97
CA PRO A 28 -1.45 25.26 -6.53
C PRO A 28 -0.23 24.39 -6.19
N SER A 29 0.80 25.05 -5.68
CA SER A 29 1.94 24.42 -5.03
C SER A 29 1.51 23.84 -3.69
N SER A 30 2.15 22.72 -3.33
CA SER A 30 2.16 22.08 -2.02
C SER A 30 0.83 21.58 -1.47
N TYR A 31 0.45 20.36 -1.85
CA TYR A 31 -0.13 19.42 -0.89
C TYR A 31 1.02 18.99 0.04
N ALA A 32 1.28 19.81 1.06
CA ALA A 32 1.83 19.25 2.28
C ALA A 32 0.73 18.32 2.80
N SER A 33 0.99 17.02 2.77
CA SER A 33 0.09 16.03 3.32
C SER A 33 -0.19 16.40 4.77
N ASP A 34 -1.42 16.81 5.07
CA ASP A 34 -1.91 16.94 6.44
C ASP A 34 -1.90 15.54 7.06
N ALA A 35 -0.74 15.15 7.60
CA ALA A 35 -0.60 13.94 8.39
C ALA A 35 -1.50 14.12 9.62
N ASN A 36 -2.67 13.48 9.61
CA ASN A 36 -3.60 13.52 10.72
C ASN A 36 -2.90 12.92 11.96
N PRO A 37 -2.62 13.72 13.01
CA PRO A 37 -1.86 13.27 14.17
C PRO A 37 -2.48 12.05 14.87
N GLY A 38 -3.80 11.88 14.76
CA GLY A 38 -4.52 10.73 15.29
C GLY A 38 -4.26 9.42 14.54
N ILE A 39 -4.13 9.47 13.21
CA ILE A 39 -3.78 8.30 12.39
C ILE A 39 -2.34 7.87 12.68
N PHE A 40 -1.46 8.87 12.80
CA PHE A 40 -0.06 8.65 13.14
C PHE A 40 0.10 7.97 14.51
N ALA A 41 -0.55 8.49 15.56
CA ALA A 41 -0.46 7.92 16.90
C ALA A 41 -1.00 6.48 16.95
N ALA A 42 -2.07 6.18 16.20
CA ALA A 42 -2.59 4.82 16.08
C ALA A 42 -1.60 3.88 15.39
N ALA A 43 -0.99 4.30 14.27
CA ALA A 43 0.00 3.50 13.55
C ALA A 43 1.26 3.22 14.40
N LEU A 44 1.69 4.20 15.21
CA LEU A 44 2.81 4.01 16.14
C LEU A 44 2.47 3.00 17.25
N SER A 45 1.26 3.07 17.82
CA SER A 45 0.80 2.10 18.82
C SER A 45 0.77 0.68 18.23
N GLU A 46 0.20 0.52 17.04
CA GLU A 46 0.12 -0.78 16.37
C GLU A 46 1.52 -1.33 16.00
N LEU A 47 2.45 -0.46 15.61
CA LEU A 47 3.83 -0.86 15.35
C LEU A 47 4.54 -1.35 16.63
N GLN A 48 4.37 -0.63 17.74
CA GLN A 48 4.91 -1.03 19.04
C GLN A 48 4.31 -2.35 19.53
N GLU A 49 3.02 -2.58 19.27
CA GLU A 49 2.37 -3.86 19.52
C GLU A 49 3.04 -4.98 18.72
N LEU A 50 3.25 -4.80 17.42
CA LEU A 50 3.95 -5.77 16.57
C LEU A 50 5.39 -6.07 17.04
N GLU A 51 6.09 -5.08 17.59
CA GLU A 51 7.43 -5.29 18.17
C GLU A 51 7.40 -6.06 19.51
N SER A 52 6.27 -6.05 20.21
CA SER A 52 6.04 -6.80 21.45
C SER A 52 5.54 -8.23 21.23
N GLU A 53 5.07 -8.53 20.02
CA GLU A 53 4.56 -9.86 19.60
C GLU A 53 5.70 -10.92 19.52
N PRO A 54 5.36 -12.23 19.40
CA PRO A 54 6.31 -13.30 19.21
C PRO A 54 7.31 -13.05 18.07
N PHE A 55 8.43 -13.77 18.14
CA PHE A 55 9.63 -13.52 17.34
C PHE A 55 9.40 -13.25 15.84
N CYS A 56 8.47 -13.96 15.18
CA CYS A 56 8.13 -13.76 13.77
C CYS A 56 7.64 -12.33 13.46
N HIS A 57 6.61 -11.86 14.18
CA HIS A 57 6.03 -10.52 13.96
C HIS A 57 7.08 -9.43 14.16
N ARG A 58 7.90 -9.56 15.20
CA ARG A 58 8.97 -8.61 15.48
C ARG A 58 10.02 -8.56 14.37
N ILE A 59 10.42 -9.69 13.80
CA ILE A 59 11.35 -9.71 12.65
C ILE A 59 10.70 -9.07 11.42
N ALA A 60 9.47 -9.46 11.10
CA ALA A 60 8.75 -8.95 9.94
C ALA A 60 8.54 -7.41 10.04
N ALA A 61 8.13 -6.92 11.21
CA ALA A 61 7.99 -5.50 11.49
C ALA A 61 9.33 -4.76 11.39
N ARG A 62 10.40 -5.32 11.97
CA ARG A 62 11.75 -4.74 11.89
C ARG A 62 12.24 -4.64 10.44
N LEU A 63 12.02 -5.68 9.63
CA LEU A 63 12.38 -5.67 8.23
C LEU A 63 11.55 -4.63 7.45
N LEU A 64 10.27 -4.45 7.77
CA LEU A 64 9.43 -3.41 7.17
C LEU A 64 9.99 -2.02 7.45
N VAL A 65 10.19 -1.67 8.73
CA VAL A 65 10.62 -0.32 9.14
C VAL A 65 12.01 0.05 8.60
N ASN A 66 12.93 -0.91 8.55
CA ASN A 66 14.28 -0.69 8.03
C ASN A 66 14.31 -0.42 6.52
N ASN A 67 13.27 -0.82 5.79
CA ASN A 67 13.22 -0.72 4.33
C ASN A 67 12.15 0.26 3.83
N CYS A 68 11.56 1.07 4.72
CA CYS A 68 10.53 2.07 4.39
C CYS A 68 10.94 3.12 3.36
N GLN A 69 12.25 3.27 3.09
CA GLN A 69 12.77 4.10 2.00
C GLN A 69 12.22 3.67 0.62
N LEU A 70 11.82 2.42 0.46
CA LEU A 70 11.14 1.93 -0.76
C LEU A 70 9.75 2.55 -0.96
N LEU A 71 9.23 3.25 0.05
CA LEU A 71 7.95 3.95 0.05
C LEU A 71 8.09 5.48 0.16
N ASP A 72 9.31 6.03 0.14
CA ASP A 72 9.51 7.48 0.28
C ASP A 72 8.83 8.25 -0.88
N GLY A 73 8.07 9.28 -0.52
CA GLY A 73 7.29 10.08 -1.47
C GLY A 73 6.08 9.36 -2.09
N ARG A 74 5.70 8.18 -1.57
CA ARG A 74 4.54 7.40 -2.04
C ARG A 74 3.34 7.51 -1.09
N ASN A 75 2.15 7.46 -1.67
CA ASN A 75 0.86 7.35 -1.00
C ASN A 75 0.06 6.18 -1.60
N ASP A 76 -1.07 5.79 -1.00
CA ASP A 76 -1.86 4.63 -1.44
C ASP A 76 -2.19 4.63 -2.93
N ALA A 77 -2.68 5.77 -3.45
CA ALA A 77 -3.06 5.92 -4.85
C ALA A 77 -1.86 5.72 -5.78
N THR A 78 -0.70 6.17 -5.34
CA THR A 78 0.51 6.02 -6.10
C THR A 78 1.01 4.57 -5.99
N VAL A 79 1.09 3.90 -4.83
CA VAL A 79 1.45 2.45 -4.72
C VAL A 79 0.69 1.57 -5.73
N MET A 80 -0.50 2.00 -6.16
CA MET A 80 -1.30 1.31 -7.18
C MET A 80 -0.90 1.52 -8.67
N THR A 81 0.01 2.43 -9.04
CA THR A 81 0.41 2.71 -10.44
C THR A 81 1.77 2.08 -10.83
N ASN A 82 2.03 1.85 -12.14
CA ASN A 82 3.13 1.01 -12.66
C ASN A 82 4.58 1.48 -12.36
N THR A 83 4.77 2.73 -11.88
CA THR A 83 6.03 3.21 -11.28
C THR A 83 6.23 2.75 -9.82
N GLY A 84 5.21 2.10 -9.26
CA GLY A 84 5.12 1.59 -7.90
C GLY A 84 5.01 0.07 -7.83
N ARG A 85 5.45 -0.68 -8.87
CA ARG A 85 5.54 -2.14 -8.74
C ARG A 85 6.49 -2.53 -7.61
N ALA A 86 7.66 -1.89 -7.50
CA ALA A 86 8.57 -2.12 -6.37
C ALA A 86 7.93 -1.75 -5.02
N ALA A 87 7.18 -0.64 -4.94
CA ALA A 87 6.46 -0.24 -3.73
C ALA A 87 5.31 -1.21 -3.39
N ARG A 88 4.61 -1.74 -4.40
CA ARG A 88 3.57 -2.75 -4.23
C ARG A 88 4.17 -4.06 -3.78
N ASP A 89 5.19 -4.55 -4.46
CA ASP A 89 5.91 -5.79 -4.12
C ASP A 89 6.46 -5.68 -2.70
N PHE A 90 6.95 -4.52 -2.30
CA PHE A 90 7.36 -4.23 -0.92
C PHE A 90 6.21 -4.39 0.07
N VAL A 91 5.11 -3.66 -0.14
CA VAL A 91 3.94 -3.71 0.75
C VAL A 91 3.38 -5.13 0.82
N ASP A 92 3.23 -5.79 -0.33
CA ASP A 92 2.65 -7.12 -0.43
C ASP A 92 3.55 -8.17 0.22
N PHE A 93 4.88 -8.05 0.10
CA PHE A 93 5.85 -8.91 0.78
C PHE A 93 5.75 -8.80 2.31
N PHE A 94 5.72 -7.59 2.85
CA PHE A 94 5.64 -7.39 4.30
C PHE A 94 4.28 -7.79 4.87
N ALA A 95 3.20 -7.46 4.17
CA ALA A 95 1.87 -7.89 4.54
C ALA A 95 1.74 -9.42 4.52
N ALA A 96 2.32 -10.09 3.52
CA ALA A 96 2.31 -11.55 3.45
C ALA A 96 3.11 -12.16 4.59
N SER A 97 4.28 -11.60 4.91
CA SER A 97 5.12 -12.05 6.02
C SER A 97 4.39 -11.94 7.37
N LEU A 98 3.73 -10.82 7.65
CA LEU A 98 2.95 -10.62 8.88
C LEU A 98 1.73 -11.55 8.96
N ALA A 99 1.02 -11.73 7.84
CA ALA A 99 -0.10 -12.68 7.77
C ALA A 99 0.37 -14.11 8.02
N ILE A 100 1.53 -14.50 7.48
CA ILE A 100 2.13 -15.82 7.71
C ILE A 100 2.55 -15.99 9.17
N CYS A 101 3.09 -14.95 9.82
CA CYS A 101 3.37 -15.00 11.25
C CYS A 101 2.11 -15.32 12.07
N ASP A 102 0.95 -14.76 11.70
CA ASP A 102 -0.33 -15.10 12.33
C ASP A 102 -0.76 -16.55 12.06
N LEU A 103 -0.58 -17.06 10.84
CA LEU A 103 -0.86 -18.46 10.51
C LEU A 103 0.06 -19.41 11.28
N GLU A 104 1.35 -19.09 11.42
CA GLU A 104 2.33 -19.87 12.20
C GLU A 104 1.92 -19.93 13.67
N ARG A 105 1.56 -18.78 14.25
CA ARG A 105 1.09 -18.66 15.64
C ARG A 105 -0.20 -19.45 15.89
N ALA A 106 -1.13 -19.42 14.93
CA ALA A 106 -2.40 -20.13 15.01
C ALA A 106 -2.31 -21.61 14.59
N ASN A 107 -1.11 -22.10 14.22
CA ASN A 107 -0.87 -23.45 13.71
C ASN A 107 -1.77 -23.82 12.50
N PHE A 108 -1.99 -22.85 11.62
CA PHE A 108 -2.68 -23.06 10.35
C PHE A 108 -1.71 -23.53 9.25
N ALA A 109 -2.26 -24.17 8.22
CA ALA A 109 -1.49 -24.60 7.07
C ALA A 109 -1.01 -23.40 6.25
N ILE A 110 0.30 -23.36 5.96
CA ILE A 110 0.92 -22.31 5.16
C ILE A 110 1.15 -22.85 3.74
N PRO A 111 0.75 -22.12 2.68
CA PRO A 111 1.04 -22.53 1.30
C PRO A 111 2.53 -22.73 1.07
N ALA A 112 2.91 -23.78 0.35
CA ALA A 112 4.32 -24.07 0.05
C ALA A 112 5.01 -22.93 -0.73
N THR A 113 4.25 -22.21 -1.57
CA THR A 113 4.71 -21.02 -2.31
C THR A 113 5.13 -19.87 -1.38
N CYS A 114 4.64 -19.85 -0.15
CA CYS A 114 4.95 -18.84 0.85
C CYS A 114 6.18 -19.16 1.73
N HIS A 115 6.95 -20.22 1.43
CA HIS A 115 8.09 -20.62 2.26
C HIS A 115 9.10 -19.48 2.53
N LYS A 116 9.35 -18.61 1.55
CA LYS A 116 10.32 -17.50 1.67
C LYS A 116 9.89 -16.35 2.60
N PHE A 117 8.64 -16.36 3.04
CA PHE A 117 8.02 -15.31 3.86
C PHE A 117 7.86 -15.76 5.32
N ARG A 118 8.32 -16.97 5.65
CA ARG A 118 8.22 -17.57 6.99
C ARG A 118 9.36 -17.12 7.89
N GLU A 119 9.11 -17.15 9.21
CA GLU A 119 10.08 -16.74 10.24
C GLU A 119 11.50 -17.27 10.02
N PRO A 120 11.74 -18.58 9.76
CA PRO A 120 13.11 -19.09 9.66
C PRO A 120 13.88 -18.49 8.48
N VAL A 121 13.19 -18.09 7.41
CA VAL A 121 13.83 -17.43 6.28
C VAL A 121 14.12 -15.97 6.63
N LEU A 122 13.12 -15.27 7.18
CA LEU A 122 13.25 -13.86 7.55
C LEU A 122 14.36 -13.62 8.58
N ALA A 123 14.49 -14.50 9.57
CA ALA A 123 15.51 -14.43 10.62
C ALA A 123 16.95 -14.55 10.09
N ASN A 124 17.14 -15.19 8.94
CA ASN A 124 18.44 -15.42 8.31
C ASN A 124 18.77 -14.40 7.22
N LEU A 125 17.90 -13.42 6.97
CA LEU A 125 18.19 -12.37 6.01
C LEU A 125 19.31 -11.46 6.54
N PRO A 126 20.31 -11.15 5.71
CA PRO A 126 21.31 -10.17 6.10
C PRO A 126 20.64 -8.81 6.28
N ALA A 127 21.12 -8.01 7.25
CA ALA A 127 20.73 -6.61 7.35
C ALA A 127 21.23 -5.90 6.08
N PRO A 128 20.33 -5.48 5.17
CA PRO A 128 20.79 -5.00 3.88
C PRO A 128 21.32 -3.57 4.03
N SER A 129 22.46 -3.28 3.41
CA SER A 129 23.05 -1.92 3.41
C SER A 129 22.23 -0.92 2.59
N LYS A 130 21.29 -1.42 1.79
CA LYS A 130 20.37 -0.66 0.94
C LYS A 130 19.00 -1.35 0.96
N PRO A 131 17.89 -0.62 0.79
CA PRO A 131 16.58 -1.23 0.76
C PRO A 131 16.43 -2.18 -0.44
N GLU A 132 16.18 -3.47 -0.16
CA GLU A 132 16.03 -4.51 -1.20
C GLU A 132 15.13 -5.64 -0.70
N LEU A 133 14.35 -6.22 -1.61
CA LEU A 133 13.57 -7.43 -1.35
C LEU A 133 14.38 -8.66 -1.73
N HIS A 134 14.42 -9.67 -0.86
CA HIS A 134 15.07 -10.96 -1.16
C HIS A 134 14.23 -11.88 -2.05
N VAL A 135 13.00 -11.46 -2.37
CA VAL A 135 12.05 -12.15 -3.24
C VAL A 135 11.83 -11.36 -4.52
N ILE A 136 11.52 -12.07 -5.60
CA ILE A 136 11.09 -11.46 -6.86
C ILE A 136 9.56 -11.38 -6.93
N THR A 137 9.02 -10.49 -7.77
CA THR A 137 7.58 -10.29 -7.99
C THR A 137 6.81 -11.60 -8.14
N ARG A 138 7.32 -12.54 -8.95
CA ARG A 138 6.66 -13.84 -9.19
C ARG A 138 6.47 -14.64 -7.89
N GLU A 139 7.43 -14.60 -6.98
CA GLU A 139 7.35 -15.35 -5.72
C GLU A 139 6.35 -14.72 -4.75
N ILE A 140 6.16 -13.40 -4.84
CA ILE A 140 5.08 -12.68 -4.16
C ILE A 140 3.74 -13.12 -4.73
N ASP A 141 3.56 -13.02 -6.04
CA ASP A 141 2.33 -13.41 -6.73
C ASP A 141 1.93 -14.88 -6.40
N ASP A 142 2.88 -15.81 -6.46
CA ASP A 142 2.66 -17.23 -6.14
C ASP A 142 2.26 -17.46 -4.65
N CYS A 143 2.82 -16.67 -3.73
CA CYS A 143 2.42 -16.73 -2.32
C CYS A 143 1.01 -16.13 -2.11
N LEU A 144 0.71 -15.00 -2.74
CA LEU A 144 -0.61 -14.37 -2.67
C LEU A 144 -1.71 -15.28 -3.24
N GLU A 145 -1.45 -15.99 -4.33
CA GLU A 145 -2.38 -17.01 -4.85
C GLU A 145 -2.61 -18.12 -3.83
N GLY A 146 -1.58 -18.51 -3.10
CA GLY A 146 -1.68 -19.48 -2.00
C GLY A 146 -2.56 -18.98 -0.85
N LEU A 147 -2.33 -17.74 -0.38
CA LEU A 147 -3.10 -17.11 0.69
C LEU A 147 -4.57 -16.93 0.30
N ALA A 148 -4.84 -16.61 -0.97
CA ALA A 148 -6.20 -16.42 -1.51
C ALA A 148 -7.07 -17.69 -1.47
N ARG A 149 -6.50 -18.87 -1.18
CA ARG A 149 -7.26 -20.12 -0.99
C ARG A 149 -7.96 -20.20 0.37
N SER A 150 -7.69 -19.27 1.28
CA SER A 150 -8.30 -19.17 2.60
C SER A 150 -8.79 -17.74 2.84
N ASP A 151 -10.10 -17.55 3.01
CA ASP A 151 -10.68 -16.22 3.24
C ASP A 151 -10.10 -15.54 4.48
N SER A 152 -9.82 -16.31 5.54
CA SER A 152 -9.19 -15.80 6.77
C SER A 152 -7.74 -15.35 6.51
N ALA A 153 -6.96 -16.15 5.77
CA ALA A 153 -5.56 -15.78 5.46
C ALA A 153 -5.51 -14.56 4.52
N TRP A 154 -6.38 -14.53 3.52
CA TRP A 154 -6.50 -13.41 2.57
C TRP A 154 -6.90 -12.11 3.28
N SER A 155 -7.91 -12.15 4.15
CA SER A 155 -8.36 -10.95 4.89
C SER A 155 -7.30 -10.42 5.85
N THR A 156 -6.54 -11.29 6.51
CA THR A 156 -5.38 -10.89 7.32
C THR A 156 -4.31 -10.19 6.48
N TRP A 157 -3.95 -10.73 5.31
CA TRP A 157 -3.02 -10.08 4.40
C TRP A 157 -3.51 -8.70 3.94
N VAL A 158 -4.79 -8.57 3.54
CA VAL A 158 -5.39 -7.28 3.16
C VAL A 158 -5.30 -6.27 4.30
N SER A 159 -5.53 -6.70 5.54
CA SER A 159 -5.43 -5.83 6.72
C SER A 159 -4.02 -5.26 6.87
N TYR A 160 -2.98 -6.11 6.86
CA TYR A 160 -1.60 -5.65 6.96
C TYR A 160 -1.17 -4.79 5.76
N ARG A 161 -1.66 -5.10 4.57
CA ARG A 161 -1.41 -4.33 3.35
C ARG A 161 -1.85 -2.87 3.51
N HIS A 162 -3.03 -2.63 4.08
CA HIS A 162 -3.52 -1.26 4.33
C HIS A 162 -2.78 -0.55 5.47
N LYS A 163 -2.11 -1.29 6.36
CA LYS A 163 -1.36 -0.72 7.50
C LYS A 163 0.10 -0.41 7.18
N ALA A 164 0.68 -1.07 6.17
CA ALA A 164 2.11 -0.99 5.87
C ALA A 164 2.63 0.45 5.65
N LEU A 165 1.88 1.30 4.94
CA LEU A 165 2.26 2.72 4.78
C LEU A 165 2.26 3.46 6.11
N GLY A 166 1.22 3.27 6.93
CA GLY A 166 1.11 3.87 8.25
C GLY A 166 2.25 3.47 9.17
N PHE A 167 2.67 2.20 9.14
CA PHE A 167 3.84 1.74 9.90
C PHE A 167 5.13 2.44 9.47
N CYS A 168 5.31 2.68 8.17
CA CYS A 168 6.47 3.41 7.68
C CYS A 168 6.45 4.90 8.01
N GLU A 169 5.29 5.53 8.01
CA GLU A 169 5.12 6.90 8.49
C GLU A 169 5.41 7.02 9.99
N ALA A 170 4.87 6.08 10.79
CA ALA A 170 5.12 5.96 12.22
C ALA A 170 6.62 5.86 12.54
N ALA A 171 7.31 4.90 11.92
CA ALA A 171 8.73 4.66 12.14
C ALA A 171 9.61 5.87 11.79
N ARG A 172 9.27 6.60 10.72
CA ARG A 172 10.04 7.78 10.29
C ARG A 172 10.00 8.89 11.33
N ALA A 173 8.81 9.24 11.83
CA ALA A 173 8.70 10.33 12.78
C ALA A 173 9.20 9.97 14.18
N ASP A 174 9.21 8.69 14.56
CA ASP A 174 9.87 8.25 15.81
C ASP A 174 11.40 8.42 15.73
N GLY A 175 12.01 8.15 14.57
CA GLY A 175 13.45 8.35 14.34
C GLY A 175 13.91 9.80 14.19
N GLU A 176 12.99 10.75 13.96
CA GLU A 176 13.28 12.20 13.86
C GLU A 176 13.30 12.92 15.23
N LYS A 177 13.14 12.18 16.33
CA LYS A 177 13.06 12.70 17.71
C LYS A 177 14.37 12.57 18.49
#